data_AF-A0ABD2U721-F1
#
_entry.id   AF-A0ABD2U721-F1
#
_cell.length_a   1.000
_cell.length_b   1.000
_cell.length_c   1.000
_cell.angle_alpha   90.00
_cell.angle_beta   90.00
_cell.angle_gamma   90.00
#
_symmetry.space_group_name_H-M   'P 1'
#
loop_
_entity.id
_entity.type
_entity.pdbx_description
1 polymer ?
#
loop_
_entity_poly.entity_id
_entity_poly.type
_entity_poly.pdbx_seq_one_letter_code
_entity_poly.pdbx_strand_id
1 'polypeptide(L)'
;MASKLLMLTIFVFDLIAFGLAIAAERRRSTAKIKQDGEDEQSYCVYDSDIATGFGVGAFLFLMLSQIIIMVASRCFCCGKALRPGGSRACAVLLFIICWVAFFIAEVCLLAGSVRNAYHTKYRISYLTSDKHLSCETLRKGVFAAGAAFIFFTSILSQFYYVTYAKARGGPMPYGGEAGVGMAAYK
;
A
#
# COMPACT_ATOMS: atom_id res chain seq x y z
N MET A 1 -12.40 -0.46 24.24
CA MET A 1 -11.55 -1.64 23.99
C MET A 1 -11.32 -1.77 22.49
N ALA A 2 -10.11 -2.17 22.07
CA ALA A 2 -9.80 -2.40 20.65
C ALA A 2 -10.53 -3.66 20.16
N SER A 3 -11.23 -3.59 19.03
CA SER A 3 -11.81 -4.78 18.41
C SER A 3 -10.70 -5.67 17.86
N LYS A 4 -10.48 -6.83 18.50
CA LYS A 4 -9.48 -7.81 18.05
C LYS A 4 -9.83 -8.35 16.66
N LEU A 5 -11.12 -8.51 16.36
CA LEU A 5 -11.59 -8.94 15.05
C LEU A 5 -11.15 -7.97 13.96
N LEU A 6 -11.32 -6.66 14.18
CA LEU A 6 -10.95 -5.64 13.20
C LEU A 6 -9.44 -5.59 12.95
N MET A 7 -8.62 -5.67 14.00
CA MET A 7 -7.17 -5.74 13.86
C MET A 7 -6.74 -6.97 13.05
N LEU A 8 -7.35 -8.12 13.32
CA LEU A 8 -7.05 -9.36 12.60
C LEU A 8 -7.46 -9.26 11.12
N THR A 9 -8.63 -8.69 10.82
CA THR A 9 -9.07 -8.47 9.43
C THR A 9 -8.11 -7.56 8.66
N ILE A 10 -7.71 -6.43 9.24
CA ILE A 10 -6.76 -5.49 8.62
C ILE A 10 -5.42 -6.18 8.38
N PHE A 11 -4.90 -6.89 9.39
CA PHE A 11 -3.64 -7.62 9.27
C PHE A 11 -3.67 -8.67 8.16
N VAL A 12 -4.76 -9.43 8.03
CA VAL A 12 -4.91 -10.43 6.96
C VAL A 12 -4.92 -9.76 5.58
N PHE A 13 -5.63 -8.63 5.42
CA PHE A 13 -5.64 -7.91 4.15
C PHE A 13 -4.26 -7.31 3.80
N ASP A 14 -3.57 -6.73 4.77
CA ASP A 14 -2.22 -6.22 4.56
C ASP A 14 -1.22 -7.34 4.22
N LEU A 15 -1.35 -8.52 4.85
CA LEU A 15 -0.53 -9.70 4.52
C LEU A 15 -0.78 -10.20 3.09
N ILE A 16 -2.05 -10.21 2.66
CA ILE A 16 -2.41 -10.56 1.28
C ILE A 16 -1.81 -9.53 0.32
N ALA A 17 -1.97 -8.23 0.61
CA ALA A 17 -1.39 -7.16 -0.21
C ALA A 17 0.14 -7.28 -0.31
N PHE A 18 0.82 -7.56 0.80
CA PHE A 18 2.26 -7.79 0.85
C PHE A 18 2.68 -9.00 -0.01
N GLY A 19 1.97 -10.13 0.14
CA GLY A 19 2.22 -11.33 -0.65
C GLY A 19 2.02 -11.10 -2.15
N LEU A 20 0.96 -10.37 -2.52
CA LEU A 20 0.68 -9.99 -3.91
C LEU A 20 1.77 -9.04 -4.46
N ALA A 21 2.26 -8.08 -3.67
CA ALA A 21 3.34 -7.19 -4.08
C ALA A 21 4.66 -7.94 -4.29
N ILE A 22 5.00 -8.90 -3.42
CA ILE A 22 6.16 -9.79 -3.62
C ILE A 22 5.96 -10.69 -4.84
N ALA A 23 4.77 -11.26 -5.02
CA ALA A 23 4.45 -12.06 -6.19
C ALA A 23 4.59 -11.25 -7.49
N ALA A 24 4.20 -9.97 -7.48
CA ALA A 24 4.40 -9.05 -8.58
C ALA A 24 5.89 -8.80 -8.88
N GLU A 25 6.75 -8.63 -7.87
CA GLU A 25 8.21 -8.57 -8.07
C GLU A 25 8.79 -9.88 -8.61
N ARG A 26 8.39 -11.02 -8.02
CA ARG A 26 8.94 -12.33 -8.37
C ARG A 26 8.53 -12.78 -9.77
N ARG A 27 7.31 -12.44 -10.17
CA ARG A 27 6.72 -12.82 -11.46
C ARG A 27 6.77 -11.71 -12.49
N ARG A 28 7.58 -10.68 -12.23
CA ARG A 28 7.87 -9.59 -13.16
C ARG A 28 8.16 -10.15 -14.55
N SER A 29 7.61 -9.50 -15.57
CA SER A 29 7.73 -9.96 -16.95
C SER A 29 9.21 -10.10 -17.34
N THR A 30 9.69 -11.34 -17.32
CA THR A 30 10.99 -11.72 -17.86
C THR A 30 10.76 -12.07 -19.31
N ALA A 31 11.32 -11.28 -20.22
CA ALA A 31 11.31 -11.61 -21.63
C ALA A 31 12.05 -12.94 -21.83
N LYS A 32 11.39 -13.92 -22.43
CA LYS A 32 12.04 -15.15 -22.89
C LYS A 32 12.32 -14.99 -24.37
N ILE A 33 13.57 -15.19 -24.76
CA ILE A 33 13.96 -15.21 -26.17
C ILE A 33 13.50 -16.56 -26.72
N LYS A 34 12.56 -16.56 -27.66
CA LYS A 34 12.28 -17.72 -28.50
C LYS A 34 12.99 -17.52 -29.83
N GLN A 35 13.66 -18.59 -30.27
CA GLN A 35 14.31 -18.67 -31.56
C GLN A 35 13.41 -19.53 -32.45
N ASP A 36 12.92 -18.97 -33.56
CA ASP A 36 12.21 -19.77 -34.54
C ASP A 36 13.22 -20.52 -35.42
N GLY A 37 12.86 -21.73 -35.85
CA GLY A 37 13.79 -22.66 -36.51
C GLY A 37 13.98 -22.42 -38.01
N GLU A 38 13.14 -21.60 -38.63
CA GLU A 38 13.10 -21.42 -40.10
C GLU A 38 13.61 -20.06 -40.58
N ASP A 39 13.56 -19.03 -39.75
CA ASP A 39 14.16 -17.72 -39.99
C ASP A 39 14.94 -17.33 -38.73
N GLU A 40 16.21 -16.90 -38.85
CA GLU A 40 17.11 -16.56 -37.74
C GLU A 40 16.67 -15.31 -36.91
N GLN A 41 15.37 -15.09 -36.75
CA GLN A 41 14.78 -14.01 -35.98
C GLN A 41 14.48 -14.50 -34.56
N SER A 42 15.22 -13.96 -33.61
CA SER A 42 14.93 -14.11 -32.19
C SER A 42 13.91 -13.07 -31.77
N TYR A 43 12.76 -13.48 -31.24
CA TYR A 43 11.73 -12.57 -30.74
C TYR A 43 11.58 -12.69 -29.22
N CYS A 44 11.47 -11.55 -28.52
CA CYS A 44 11.20 -11.54 -27.08
C CYS A 44 9.71 -11.89 -26.88
N VAL A 45 9.40 -13.03 -26.29
CA VAL A 45 8.06 -13.31 -25.75
C VAL A 45 7.97 -12.73 -24.35
N TYR A 46 7.08 -11.76 -24.17
CA TYR A 46 6.75 -11.23 -22.85
C TYR A 46 5.63 -12.07 -22.22
N ASP A 47 5.89 -12.62 -21.03
CA ASP A 47 4.83 -13.25 -20.24
C ASP A 47 3.78 -12.20 -19.87
N SER A 48 2.50 -12.60 -19.97
CA SER A 48 1.30 -11.77 -19.85
C SER A 48 1.26 -10.87 -18.60
N ASP A 49 0.35 -9.90 -18.58
CA ASP A 49 0.13 -8.87 -17.53
C ASP A 49 -0.26 -9.42 -16.14
N ILE A 50 0.05 -10.67 -15.83
CA ILE A 50 -0.16 -11.33 -14.54
C ILE A 50 0.54 -10.55 -13.41
N ALA A 51 1.75 -10.03 -13.66
CA ALA A 51 2.45 -9.18 -12.68
C ALA A 51 1.71 -7.85 -12.44
N THR A 52 1.11 -7.26 -13.49
CA THR A 52 0.22 -6.09 -13.36
C THR A 52 -1.00 -6.44 -12.53
N GLY A 53 -1.61 -7.61 -12.76
CA GLY A 53 -2.75 -8.10 -11.99
C GLY A 53 -2.43 -8.26 -10.50
N PHE A 54 -1.27 -8.81 -10.15
CA PHE A 54 -0.84 -8.88 -8.76
C PHE A 54 -0.54 -7.51 -8.14
N GLY A 55 0.07 -6.59 -8.90
CA GLY A 55 0.31 -5.22 -8.46
C GLY A 55 -0.99 -4.44 -8.18
N VAL A 56 -1.96 -4.52 -9.08
CA VAL A 56 -3.29 -3.92 -8.91
C VAL A 56 -4.05 -4.61 -7.78
N GLY A 57 -3.95 -5.93 -7.65
CA GLY A 57 -4.53 -6.66 -6.52
C GLY A 57 -3.97 -6.18 -5.18
N ALA A 58 -2.65 -6.05 -5.06
CA ALA A 58 -1.99 -5.52 -3.86
C ALA A 58 -2.49 -4.12 -3.50
N PHE A 59 -2.60 -3.25 -4.50
CA PHE A 59 -3.16 -1.89 -4.37
C PHE A 59 -4.60 -1.93 -3.82
N LEU A 60 -5.49 -2.74 -4.39
CA LEU A 60 -6.88 -2.80 -3.96
C LEU A 60 -7.03 -3.33 -2.52
N PHE A 61 -6.25 -4.34 -2.14
CA PHE A 61 -6.29 -4.89 -0.77
C PHE A 61 -5.77 -3.88 0.26
N LEU A 62 -4.68 -3.16 -0.05
CA LEU A 62 -4.15 -2.12 0.82
C LEU A 62 -5.12 -0.93 0.94
N MET A 63 -5.73 -0.51 -0.17
CA MET A 63 -6.75 0.54 -0.16
C MET A 63 -7.96 0.14 0.69
N LEU A 64 -8.40 -1.13 0.59
CA LEU A 64 -9.51 -1.64 1.39
C LEU A 64 -9.18 -1.67 2.89
N SER A 65 -7.97 -2.09 3.28
CA SER A 65 -7.56 -2.09 4.69
C SER A 65 -7.54 -0.68 5.27
N GLN A 66 -7.04 0.30 4.51
CA GLN A 66 -7.05 1.71 4.87
C GLN A 66 -8.49 2.28 4.97
N ILE A 67 -9.41 1.91 4.08
CA ILE A 67 -10.81 2.35 4.19
C ILE A 67 -11.47 1.79 5.47
N ILE A 68 -11.25 0.52 5.78
CA ILE A 68 -11.81 -0.13 6.98
C ILE A 68 -11.34 0.57 8.26
N ILE A 69 -10.04 0.90 8.36
CA ILE A 69 -9.51 1.57 9.55
C ILE A 69 -10.06 2.99 9.70
N MET A 70 -10.31 3.69 8.58
CA MET A 70 -10.92 5.02 8.57
C MET A 70 -12.38 5.01 9.01
N VAL A 71 -13.17 4.06 8.50
CA VAL A 71 -14.57 3.88 8.91
C VAL A 71 -14.65 3.50 10.39
N ALA A 72 -13.78 2.60 10.85
CA ALA A 72 -13.75 2.17 12.25
C ALA A 72 -13.32 3.29 13.21
N SER A 73 -12.38 4.15 12.78
CA SER A 73 -11.92 5.29 13.56
C SER A 73 -12.85 6.52 13.47
N ARG A 74 -13.88 6.47 12.60
CA ARG A 74 -14.80 7.57 12.29
C ARG A 74 -14.07 8.83 11.80
N CYS A 75 -13.02 8.62 10.99
CA CYS A 75 -12.21 9.66 10.35
C CYS A 75 -11.59 10.72 11.28
N PHE A 76 -11.51 10.47 12.60
CA PHE A 76 -11.24 11.49 13.64
C PHE A 76 -12.24 12.68 13.69
N CYS A 77 -12.79 13.13 12.56
CA CYS A 77 -13.71 14.27 12.42
C CYS A 77 -15.13 13.97 12.91
N CYS A 78 -15.60 12.73 12.82
CA CYS A 78 -16.99 12.34 13.16
C CYS A 78 -17.07 11.57 14.49
N GLY A 79 -16.02 11.63 15.31
CA GLY A 79 -15.89 10.90 16.56
C GLY A 79 -16.02 11.79 17.81
N LYS A 80 -16.21 11.17 18.97
CA LYS A 80 -16.08 11.87 20.27
C LYS A 80 -14.63 12.34 20.42
N ALA A 81 -14.43 13.54 20.96
CA ALA A 81 -13.11 14.10 21.21
C ALA A 81 -12.25 13.11 22.02
N LEU A 82 -11.04 12.84 21.52
CA LEU A 82 -10.07 12.03 22.26
C LEU A 82 -9.67 12.78 23.52
N ARG A 83 -9.43 12.05 24.62
CA ARG A 83 -8.96 12.63 25.89
C ARG A 83 -7.73 13.53 25.62
N PRO A 84 -7.71 14.78 26.16
CA PRO A 84 -6.52 15.62 26.08
C PRO A 84 -5.35 14.93 26.82
N GLY A 85 -4.21 14.79 26.14
CA GLY A 85 -3.01 14.13 26.67
C GLY A 85 -2.07 13.59 25.58
N GLY A 86 -0.89 13.10 25.97
CA GLY A 86 0.14 12.59 25.04
C GLY A 86 -0.32 11.45 24.14
N SER A 87 -1.30 10.65 24.58
CA SER A 87 -1.91 9.58 23.76
C SER A 87 -2.66 10.12 22.54
N ARG A 88 -3.20 11.36 22.58
CA ARG A 88 -3.85 12.00 21.43
C ARG A 88 -2.81 12.43 20.40
N ALA A 89 -1.74 13.10 20.85
CA ALA A 89 -0.63 13.49 19.97
C ALA A 89 0.04 12.27 19.31
N CYS A 90 0.29 11.21 20.09
CA CYS A 90 0.82 9.95 19.57
C CYS A 90 -0.10 9.30 18.54
N ALA A 91 -1.42 9.25 18.79
CA ALA A 91 -2.38 8.70 17.83
C ALA A 91 -2.46 9.52 16.52
N VAL A 92 -2.38 10.85 16.61
CA VAL A 92 -2.38 11.74 15.43
C VAL A 92 -1.07 11.61 14.64
N LEU A 93 0.08 11.53 15.31
CA LEU A 93 1.36 11.32 14.65
C LEU A 93 1.41 9.95 13.94
N LEU A 94 1.01 8.88 14.62
CA LEU A 94 0.92 7.55 14.02
C LEU A 94 -0.04 7.51 12.83
N PHE A 95 -1.16 8.25 12.92
CA PHE A 95 -2.09 8.41 11.81
C PHE A 95 -1.42 9.07 10.60
N ILE A 96 -0.74 10.20 10.78
CA ILE A 96 -0.05 10.91 9.70
C ILE A 96 1.02 10.01 9.05
N ILE A 97 1.85 9.35 9.86
CA ILE A 97 2.92 8.47 9.36
C ILE A 97 2.31 7.28 8.60
N CYS A 98 1.23 6.68 9.12
CA CYS A 98 0.52 5.59 8.45
C CYS A 98 -0.03 6.03 7.08
N TRP A 99 -0.62 7.24 7.00
CA TRP A 99 -1.13 7.80 5.75
C TRP A 99 -0.03 8.09 4.73
N VAL A 100 1.10 8.64 5.18
CA VAL A 100 2.26 8.88 4.29
C VAL A 100 2.79 7.56 3.74
N ALA A 101 2.99 6.55 4.59
CA ALA A 101 3.45 5.23 4.16
C ALA A 101 2.46 4.57 3.18
N PHE A 102 1.16 4.67 3.45
CA PHE A 102 0.10 4.20 2.57
C PHE A 102 0.16 4.86 1.19
N PHE A 103 0.22 6.20 1.11
CA PHE A 103 0.30 6.90 -0.17
C PHE A 103 1.54 6.51 -0.98
N ILE A 104 2.69 6.37 -0.32
CA ILE A 104 3.92 5.95 -1.00
C ILE A 104 3.76 4.53 -1.55
N ALA A 105 3.20 3.60 -0.76
CA ALA A 105 2.94 2.23 -1.22
C ALA A 105 2.03 2.21 -2.46
N GLU A 106 0.90 2.92 -2.41
CA GLU A 106 -0.07 3.01 -3.49
C GLU A 106 0.54 3.57 -4.78
N VAL A 107 1.31 4.66 -4.67
CA VAL A 107 2.00 5.26 -5.82
C VAL A 107 3.03 4.28 -6.39
N CYS A 108 3.79 3.57 -5.55
CA CYS A 108 4.73 2.55 -6.00
C CYS A 108 4.03 1.40 -6.73
N LEU A 109 2.92 0.89 -6.21
CA LEU A 109 2.15 -0.22 -6.80
C LEU A 109 1.48 0.20 -8.11
N LEU A 110 0.88 1.38 -8.17
CA LEU A 110 0.29 1.94 -9.40
C LEU A 110 1.36 2.20 -10.44
N ALA A 111 2.45 2.89 -10.09
CA ALA A 111 3.53 3.17 -11.01
C ALA A 111 4.19 1.88 -11.53
N GLY A 112 4.38 0.89 -10.66
CA GLY A 112 4.87 -0.44 -11.03
C GLY A 112 3.94 -1.14 -12.02
N SER A 113 2.64 -1.15 -11.73
CA SER A 113 1.61 -1.80 -12.55
C SER A 113 1.45 -1.12 -13.91
N VAL A 114 1.34 0.21 -13.94
CA VAL A 114 1.22 1.01 -15.16
C VAL A 114 2.45 0.80 -16.04
N ARG A 115 3.66 0.99 -15.49
CA ARG A 115 4.89 0.79 -16.27
C ARG A 115 5.01 -0.65 -16.77
N ASN A 116 4.59 -1.65 -15.98
CA ASN A 116 4.57 -3.04 -16.43
C ASN A 116 3.67 -3.21 -17.66
N ALA A 117 2.40 -2.79 -17.58
CA ALA A 117 1.44 -2.92 -18.68
C ALA A 117 1.82 -2.14 -19.94
N TYR A 118 2.32 -0.91 -19.79
CA TYR A 118 2.75 -0.08 -20.93
C TYR A 118 3.93 -0.72 -21.67
N HIS A 119 4.94 -1.23 -20.95
CA HIS A 119 6.09 -1.88 -21.60
C HIS A 119 5.73 -3.20 -22.28
N THR A 120 4.77 -3.98 -21.75
CA THR A 120 4.29 -5.19 -22.44
C THR A 120 3.58 -4.82 -23.74
N LYS A 121 2.58 -3.93 -23.67
CA LYS A 121 1.67 -3.65 -24.80
C LYS A 121 2.37 -2.96 -25.98
N TYR A 122 3.15 -1.91 -25.72
CA TYR A 122 3.80 -1.16 -26.80
C TYR A 122 5.00 -1.90 -27.40
N ARG A 123 5.69 -2.73 -26.62
CA ARG A 123 6.83 -3.46 -27.16
C ARG A 123 6.44 -4.72 -27.92
N ILE A 124 5.34 -5.40 -27.54
CA ILE A 124 4.74 -6.46 -28.38
C ILE A 124 4.39 -5.87 -29.76
N SER A 125 3.79 -4.67 -29.83
CA SER A 125 3.46 -4.05 -31.12
C SER A 125 4.67 -3.57 -31.92
N TYR A 126 5.76 -3.16 -31.26
CA TYR A 126 6.97 -2.67 -31.94
C TYR A 126 7.89 -3.81 -32.39
N LEU A 127 7.99 -4.90 -31.63
CA LEU A 127 8.81 -6.07 -31.98
C LEU A 127 8.33 -6.85 -33.20
N THR A 128 7.10 -6.60 -33.67
CA THR A 128 6.63 -7.05 -34.99
C THR A 128 7.33 -6.30 -36.15
N SER A 129 8.17 -5.29 -35.86
CA SER A 129 9.02 -4.60 -36.84
C SER A 129 10.44 -4.37 -36.30
N ASP A 130 11.37 -5.23 -36.74
CA ASP A 130 12.81 -5.02 -36.88
C ASP A 130 13.53 -4.07 -35.87
N LYS A 131 14.21 -4.64 -34.86
CA LYS A 131 15.53 -4.15 -34.39
C LYS A 131 16.19 -5.01 -33.30
N HIS A 132 17.52 -4.97 -33.28
CA HIS A 132 18.46 -5.62 -32.34
C HIS A 132 17.94 -5.67 -30.88
N LEU A 133 17.85 -6.89 -30.36
CA LEU A 133 16.98 -7.27 -29.26
C LEU A 133 17.63 -7.12 -27.87
N SER A 134 17.71 -5.89 -27.34
CA SER A 134 17.95 -5.71 -25.91
C SER A 134 16.61 -5.76 -25.17
N CYS A 135 16.27 -6.91 -24.57
CA CYS A 135 15.02 -7.06 -23.82
C CYS A 135 15.11 -6.26 -22.48
N GLU A 136 14.94 -4.93 -22.51
CA GLU A 136 14.70 -4.09 -21.32
C GLU A 136 13.62 -4.69 -20.41
N THR A 137 13.98 -4.96 -19.17
CA THR A 137 13.03 -5.31 -18.10
C THR A 137 12.76 -4.05 -17.28
N LEU A 138 11.62 -3.99 -16.57
CA LEU A 138 11.37 -2.92 -15.59
C LEU A 138 12.60 -2.74 -14.68
N ARG A 139 12.79 -1.56 -14.05
CA ARG A 139 13.88 -1.37 -13.07
C ARG A 139 13.60 -2.13 -11.78
N LYS A 140 14.54 -2.94 -11.29
CA LYS A 140 14.37 -3.77 -10.07
C LYS A 140 13.96 -2.89 -8.88
N GLY A 141 12.90 -3.29 -8.18
CA GLY A 141 12.61 -2.77 -6.83
C GLY A 141 11.42 -1.82 -6.67
N VAL A 142 10.61 -1.54 -7.70
CA VAL A 142 9.43 -0.65 -7.54
C VAL A 142 8.31 -1.36 -6.75
N PHE A 143 7.99 -2.60 -7.09
CA PHE A 143 7.05 -3.41 -6.31
C PHE A 143 7.68 -3.84 -4.98
N ALA A 144 9.01 -3.98 -4.90
CA ALA A 144 9.71 -4.29 -3.65
C ALA A 144 9.63 -3.11 -2.65
N ALA A 145 9.80 -1.88 -3.15
CA ALA A 145 9.57 -0.68 -2.35
C ALA A 145 8.11 -0.61 -1.90
N GLY A 146 7.15 -0.88 -2.79
CA GLY A 146 5.73 -0.99 -2.45
C GLY A 146 5.49 -2.02 -1.33
N ALA A 147 6.07 -3.21 -1.43
CA ALA A 147 5.98 -4.26 -0.41
C ALA A 147 6.57 -3.81 0.94
N ALA A 148 7.71 -3.11 0.94
CA ALA A 148 8.30 -2.58 2.17
C ALA A 148 7.36 -1.56 2.85
N PHE A 149 6.78 -0.63 2.09
CA PHE A 149 5.82 0.34 2.62
C PHE A 149 4.50 -0.30 3.06
N ILE A 150 4.01 -1.36 2.39
CA ILE A 150 2.87 -2.16 2.87
C ILE A 150 3.19 -2.74 4.26
N PHE A 151 4.36 -3.35 4.43
CA PHE A 151 4.76 -3.94 5.70
C PHE A 151 4.82 -2.89 6.83
N PHE A 152 5.43 -1.73 6.56
CA PHE A 152 5.43 -0.61 7.51
C PHE A 152 4.02 -0.11 7.82
N THR A 153 3.18 0.03 6.79
CA THR A 153 1.77 0.46 6.95
C THR A 153 1.00 -0.52 7.82
N SER A 154 1.22 -1.83 7.67
CA SER A 154 0.56 -2.85 8.49
C SER A 154 0.94 -2.78 9.97
N ILE A 155 2.22 -2.54 10.27
CA ILE A 155 2.66 -2.36 11.65
C ILE A 155 2.07 -1.07 12.23
N LEU A 156 2.17 0.04 11.50
CA LEU A 156 1.68 1.34 11.92
C LEU A 156 0.16 1.35 12.14
N SER A 157 -0.60 0.68 11.28
CA SER A 157 -2.07 0.60 11.35
C SER A 157 -2.52 -0.11 12.63
N GLN A 158 -1.80 -1.17 13.06
CA GLN A 158 -2.07 -1.85 14.32
C GLN A 158 -1.77 -0.97 15.54
N PHE A 159 -0.58 -0.36 15.60
CA PHE A 159 -0.22 0.55 16.69
C PHE A 159 -1.17 1.74 16.77
N TYR A 160 -1.53 2.29 15.63
CA TYR A 160 -2.54 3.34 15.50
C TYR A 160 -3.89 2.90 16.09
N TYR A 161 -4.42 1.74 15.70
CA TYR A 161 -5.72 1.30 16.21
C TYR A 161 -5.71 1.00 17.71
N VAL A 162 -4.62 0.43 18.24
CA VAL A 162 -4.47 0.19 19.68
C VAL A 162 -4.42 1.50 20.46
N THR A 163 -3.63 2.48 20.00
CA THR A 163 -3.53 3.80 20.65
C THR A 163 -4.85 4.56 20.57
N TYR A 164 -5.54 4.52 19.43
CA TYR A 164 -6.88 5.07 19.23
C TYR A 164 -7.91 4.44 20.20
N ALA A 165 -7.95 3.11 20.28
CA ALA A 165 -8.91 2.41 21.14
C ALA A 165 -8.66 2.63 22.64
N LYS A 166 -7.39 2.80 23.05
CA LYS A 166 -7.01 3.21 24.41
C LYS A 166 -7.49 4.63 24.72
N ALA A 167 -7.26 5.57 23.81
CA ALA A 167 -7.68 6.96 23.98
C ALA A 167 -9.21 7.13 24.08
N ARG A 168 -9.97 6.20 23.48
CA ARG A 168 -11.44 6.18 23.51
C ARG A 168 -12.05 5.47 24.74
N GLY A 169 -11.29 4.62 25.45
CA GLY A 169 -11.82 3.69 26.44
C GLY A 169 -11.85 4.14 27.91
N GLY A 170 -11.46 5.38 28.23
CA GLY A 170 -11.46 5.89 29.61
C GLY A 170 -12.68 6.76 29.93
N PRO A 171 -13.11 6.86 31.21
CA PRO A 171 -14.17 7.80 31.60
C PRO A 171 -13.80 9.22 31.21
N MET A 172 -14.66 9.88 30.42
CA MET A 172 -14.46 11.27 30.01
C MET A 172 -14.55 12.14 31.28
N PRO A 173 -13.49 12.87 31.68
CA PRO A 173 -13.61 13.83 32.75
C PRO A 173 -14.49 14.96 32.20
N TYR A 174 -15.76 14.94 32.62
CA TYR A 174 -16.74 16.02 32.65
C TYR A 174 -16.51 17.20 31.68
N GLY A 175 -17.36 17.32 30.66
CA GLY A 175 -17.87 18.60 30.14
C GLY A 175 -16.91 19.71 29.69
N GLY A 176 -15.60 19.46 29.59
CA GLY A 176 -14.63 20.45 29.14
C GLY A 176 -14.41 20.37 27.64
N GLU A 177 -14.57 21.49 26.95
CA GLU A 177 -14.31 21.64 25.52
C GLU A 177 -13.01 20.99 25.07
N ALA A 178 -12.99 20.43 23.86
CA ALA A 178 -11.83 19.82 23.23
C ALA A 178 -10.76 20.84 22.79
N GLY A 179 -10.64 21.97 23.51
CA GLY A 179 -9.65 23.00 23.30
C GLY A 179 -8.28 22.59 23.84
N VAL A 180 -7.24 22.96 23.11
CA VAL A 180 -5.88 23.01 23.67
C VAL A 180 -5.95 24.07 24.76
N GLY A 181 -5.77 23.65 26.02
CA GLY A 181 -5.73 24.58 27.16
C GLY A 181 -4.54 25.52 27.00
N MET A 182 -4.75 26.66 26.33
CA MET A 182 -3.87 27.82 26.39
C MET A 182 -4.11 28.44 27.76
N ALA A 183 -3.38 27.98 28.77
CA ALA A 183 -3.46 28.55 30.09
C ALA A 183 -3.08 30.05 30.00
N ALA A 184 -3.99 30.92 30.43
CA ALA A 184 -3.63 32.30 30.72
C ALA A 184 -2.67 32.28 31.91
N TYR A 185 -1.46 32.75 31.69
CA TYR A 185 -0.51 33.06 32.76
C TYR A 185 -1.18 34.07 33.69
N LYS A 186 -1.12 33.81 35.00
CA LYS A 186 -1.57 34.73 36.03
C LYS A 186 -0.36 35.15 36.85
#